data_AF-A0A815PF39-F1
#
_entry.id   AF-A0A815PF39-F1
#
_cell.length_a   1.000
_cell.length_b   1.000
_cell.length_c   1.000
_cell.angle_alpha   90.00
_cell.angle_beta   90.00
_cell.angle_gamma   90.00
#
_symmetry.space_group_name_H-M   'P 1'
#
loop_
_entity.id
_entity.type
_entity.pdbx_description
1 polymer ?
#
loop_
_entity_poly.entity_id
_entity_poly.type
_entity_poly.pdbx_seq_one_letter_code
_entity_poly.pdbx_strand_id
1 'polypeptide(L)'
;MVAASRWKNVLALYIPGAIYVNENALDVTLYGHKRFILFHESIHRKYNDMAHSFVILFLGKRRADIEGAYGTTCALCVREASYFASTEDQSYGGKGYLCRGDFEIIAEDLARDNQLCSYHEKNRVLARFYDHMKVFGNDLAASEYQELGKEAQCVLGIPEKYHVPIKKFPSSLTSFPIAALATPEAIFVNEVRLNQEAYGAKRCVMFHEAIHKKYNDVGFNLFIKLVTLFGSGFLARKLLLYFKPAISRWISYPAMSAIALITMCITARCYSYFIERRAEIQGHYATGCSQCVQESAARRCRLAEIDKNFLKNNGGYLLADTLAEIAEDLKAQGKLCSYHTTLNANIEAQPTI
;
A
#
# COMPACT_ATOMS: atom_id res chain seq x y z
N MET A 1 -9.33 37.45 -10.03
CA MET A 1 -9.40 36.02 -10.40
C MET A 1 -8.15 35.19 -10.09
N VAL A 2 -7.01 35.77 -9.66
CA VAL A 2 -5.77 35.02 -9.30
C VAL A 2 -5.87 34.29 -7.94
N ALA A 3 -6.78 34.70 -7.05
CA ALA A 3 -6.94 34.11 -5.72
C ALA A 3 -7.59 32.71 -5.73
N ALA A 4 -8.53 32.45 -6.65
CA ALA A 4 -9.29 31.20 -6.67
C ALA A 4 -8.47 29.99 -7.18
N SER A 5 -7.46 30.20 -8.02
CA SER A 5 -6.60 29.12 -8.51
C SER A 5 -5.55 28.67 -7.49
N ARG A 6 -5.09 29.59 -6.63
CA ARG A 6 -4.13 29.28 -5.55
C ARG A 6 -4.78 28.53 -4.38
N TRP A 7 -6.08 28.73 -4.14
CA TRP A 7 -6.81 28.06 -3.06
C TRP A 7 -6.86 26.53 -3.20
N LYS A 8 -6.79 26.00 -4.43
CA LYS A 8 -6.89 24.55 -4.70
C LYS A 8 -5.80 23.73 -4.01
N ASN A 9 -4.64 24.33 -3.73
CA ASN A 9 -3.47 23.65 -3.17
C ASN A 9 -3.15 24.11 -1.73
N VAL A 10 -4.00 24.95 -1.13
CA VAL A 10 -3.85 25.42 0.24
C VAL A 10 -4.78 24.57 1.12
N LEU A 11 -4.21 23.91 2.12
CA LEU A 11 -4.93 23.01 3.02
C LEU A 11 -5.68 23.79 4.11
N ALA A 12 -5.02 24.79 4.69
CA ALA A 12 -5.62 25.79 5.54
C ALA A 12 -4.88 27.13 5.39
N LEU A 13 -5.55 28.22 5.76
CA LEU A 13 -4.98 29.55 5.76
C LEU A 13 -5.53 30.34 6.95
N TYR A 14 -4.63 30.85 7.78
CA TYR A 14 -4.99 31.87 8.76
C TYR A 14 -5.22 33.23 8.08
N ILE A 15 -6.36 33.84 8.39
CA ILE A 15 -6.68 35.23 8.10
C ILE A 15 -7.07 35.86 9.45
N PRO A 16 -6.68 37.10 9.79
CA PRO A 16 -7.04 37.70 11.07
C PRO A 16 -8.49 37.46 11.48
N GLY A 17 -8.67 36.80 12.63
CA GLY A 17 -9.99 36.42 13.17
C GLY A 17 -10.47 35.00 12.87
N ALA A 18 -9.90 34.28 11.88
CA ALA A 18 -10.33 32.92 11.55
C ALA A 18 -9.26 32.07 10.83
N ILE A 19 -9.29 30.75 11.04
CA ILE A 19 -8.56 29.78 10.21
C ILE A 19 -9.54 29.24 9.18
N TYR A 20 -9.26 29.46 7.91
CA TYR A 20 -10.06 28.95 6.81
C TYR A 20 -9.49 27.62 6.36
N VAL A 21 -10.34 26.61 6.26
CA VAL A 21 -9.95 25.24 5.96
C VAL A 21 -10.50 24.84 4.59
N ASN A 22 -9.67 24.21 3.77
CA ASN A 22 -10.12 23.56 2.55
C ASN A 22 -10.49 22.09 2.87
N GLU A 23 -11.73 21.87 3.30
CA GLU A 23 -12.20 20.56 3.77
C GLU A 23 -11.95 19.44 2.75
N ASN A 24 -12.23 19.69 1.46
CA ASN A 24 -12.00 18.72 0.39
C ASN A 24 -10.52 18.31 0.27
N ALA A 25 -9.60 19.25 0.44
CA ALA A 25 -8.17 18.98 0.34
C ALA A 25 -7.62 18.37 1.63
N LEU A 26 -8.14 18.74 2.80
CA LEU A 26 -7.80 18.07 4.04
C LEU A 26 -8.34 16.65 4.09
N ASP A 27 -9.55 16.37 3.59
CA ASP A 27 -10.21 15.07 3.76
C ASP A 27 -9.46 13.88 3.18
N VAL A 28 -8.64 14.12 2.16
CA VAL A 28 -7.76 13.13 1.53
C VAL A 28 -6.41 12.96 2.24
N THR A 29 -6.14 13.74 3.30
CA THR A 29 -4.90 13.66 4.09
C THR A 29 -5.08 12.83 5.36
N LEU A 30 -3.96 12.38 5.91
CA LEU A 30 -3.92 11.62 7.16
C LEU A 30 -4.35 12.51 8.35
N TYR A 31 -4.97 11.90 9.36
CA TYR A 31 -5.53 12.62 10.52
C TYR A 31 -4.50 13.52 11.22
N GLY A 32 -3.31 12.98 11.43
CA GLY A 32 -2.16 13.65 12.01
C GLY A 32 -1.70 14.86 11.21
N HIS A 33 -1.72 14.77 9.88
CA HIS A 33 -1.40 15.91 9.02
C HIS A 33 -2.46 17.00 9.12
N LYS A 34 -3.76 16.65 9.14
CA LYS A 34 -4.86 17.61 9.39
C LYS A 34 -4.63 18.35 10.71
N ARG A 35 -4.35 17.61 11.77
CA ARG A 35 -4.15 18.15 13.11
C ARG A 35 -2.93 19.06 13.17
N PHE A 36 -1.81 18.63 12.58
CA PHE A 36 -0.60 19.44 12.45
C PHE A 36 -0.87 20.78 11.75
N ILE A 37 -1.58 20.78 10.62
CA ILE A 37 -1.89 22.01 9.87
C ILE A 37 -2.72 22.99 10.69
N LEU A 38 -3.72 22.51 11.42
CA LEU A 38 -4.54 23.37 12.27
C LEU A 38 -3.71 24.00 13.40
N PHE A 39 -2.79 23.24 13.99
CA PHE A 39 -1.85 23.79 14.96
C PHE A 39 -0.90 24.79 14.30
N HIS A 40 -0.30 24.48 13.16
CA HIS A 40 0.56 25.38 12.39
C HIS A 40 -0.11 26.74 12.13
N GLU A 41 -1.34 26.75 11.62
CA GLU A 41 -2.09 27.98 11.37
C GLU A 41 -2.48 28.73 12.66
N SER A 42 -2.75 28.00 13.76
CA SER A 42 -3.00 28.62 15.07
C SER A 42 -1.75 29.29 15.64
N ILE A 43 -0.55 28.79 15.31
CA ILE A 43 0.70 29.42 15.68
C ILE A 43 0.91 30.72 14.90
N HIS A 44 0.57 30.76 13.61
CA HIS A 44 0.56 32.03 12.86
C HIS A 44 -0.35 33.07 13.52
N ARG A 45 -1.51 32.69 14.05
CA ARG A 45 -2.37 33.59 14.83
C ARG A 45 -1.66 34.15 16.07
N LYS A 46 -1.01 33.29 16.85
CA LYS A 46 -0.25 33.68 18.07
C LYS A 46 0.85 34.70 17.77
N TYR A 47 1.45 34.65 16.58
CA TYR A 47 2.56 35.52 16.20
C TYR A 47 2.16 36.69 15.28
N ASN A 48 0.95 36.70 14.72
CA ASN A 48 0.50 37.81 13.85
C ASN A 48 0.22 39.11 14.62
N ASP A 49 0.03 39.06 15.94
CA ASP A 49 0.01 40.26 16.80
C ASP A 49 1.39 40.96 16.87
N MET A 50 2.44 40.40 16.24
CA MET A 50 3.79 40.99 16.17
C MET A 50 4.27 41.34 14.74
N ALA A 51 3.45 41.15 13.69
CA ALA A 51 3.92 41.18 12.30
C ALA A 51 3.64 42.51 11.57
N HIS A 52 4.49 43.52 11.79
CA HIS A 52 4.64 44.67 10.87
C HIS A 52 5.93 44.63 10.02
N SER A 53 6.75 43.57 10.09
CA SER A 53 8.08 43.55 9.44
C SER A 53 8.37 42.29 8.61
N PHE A 54 8.78 42.50 7.35
CA PHE A 54 8.98 41.50 6.28
C PHE A 54 10.04 40.41 6.58
N VAL A 55 10.93 40.63 7.57
CA VAL A 55 12.00 39.70 7.98
C VAL A 55 11.46 38.52 8.83
N ILE A 56 10.24 38.63 9.36
CA ILE A 56 9.62 37.60 10.24
C ILE A 56 9.01 36.43 9.44
N LEU A 57 8.80 36.56 8.13
CA LEU A 57 8.06 35.58 7.33
C LEU A 57 8.79 34.22 7.13
N PHE A 58 10.12 34.17 7.23
CA PHE A 58 10.90 32.94 7.07
C PHE A 58 11.11 32.19 8.39
N LEU A 59 11.50 32.90 9.44
CA LEU A 59 11.63 32.33 10.79
C LEU A 59 10.27 31.94 11.38
N GLY A 60 9.20 32.66 11.03
CA GLY A 60 7.85 32.39 11.48
C GLY A 60 7.31 31.04 11.00
N LYS A 61 7.68 30.59 9.80
CA LYS A 61 7.21 29.31 9.24
C LYS A 61 7.85 28.11 9.91
N ARG A 62 9.17 28.14 10.09
CA ARG A 62 9.89 27.03 10.75
C ARG A 62 9.46 26.92 12.19
N ARG A 63 9.29 28.07 12.85
CA ARG A 63 8.76 28.13 14.20
C ARG A 63 7.32 27.60 14.28
N ALA A 64 6.45 27.98 13.35
CA ALA A 64 5.08 27.47 13.29
C ALA A 64 5.04 25.96 13.04
N ASP A 65 5.94 25.41 12.23
CA ASP A 65 6.09 23.96 12.06
C ASP A 65 6.58 23.28 13.34
N ILE A 66 7.61 23.81 14.00
CA ILE A 66 8.13 23.23 15.25
C ILE A 66 7.04 23.26 16.34
N GLU A 67 6.50 24.45 16.64
CA GLU A 67 5.46 24.60 17.66
C GLU A 67 4.17 23.86 17.26
N GLY A 68 3.85 23.80 15.96
CA GLY A 68 2.70 23.06 15.45
C GLY A 68 2.86 21.55 15.62
N ALA A 69 4.06 21.01 15.33
CA ALA A 69 4.39 19.61 15.50
C ALA A 69 4.34 19.20 16.98
N TYR A 70 4.99 19.94 17.87
CA TYR A 70 4.92 19.71 19.32
C TYR A 70 3.51 19.93 19.87
N GLY A 71 2.75 20.89 19.33
CA GLY A 71 1.37 21.16 19.68
C GLY A 71 0.42 19.99 19.38
N THR A 72 0.78 19.09 18.47
CA THR A 72 0.01 17.86 18.26
C THR A 72 0.08 16.91 19.45
N THR A 73 1.08 17.02 20.34
CA THR A 73 1.29 16.14 21.50
C THR A 73 1.17 14.65 21.15
N CYS A 74 1.55 14.27 19.93
CA CYS A 74 1.38 12.92 19.43
C CYS A 74 2.42 12.58 18.37
N ALA A 75 3.31 11.64 18.69
CA ALA A 75 4.37 11.21 17.79
C ALA A 75 3.84 10.76 16.41
N LEU A 76 2.72 10.04 16.38
CA LEU A 76 2.10 9.58 15.14
C LEU A 76 1.48 10.71 14.34
N CYS A 77 0.94 11.75 14.98
CA CYS A 77 0.45 12.92 14.25
C CYS A 77 1.60 13.60 13.49
N VAL A 78 2.75 13.75 14.15
CA VAL A 78 3.96 14.33 13.56
C VAL A 78 4.52 13.44 12.45
N ARG A 79 4.56 12.11 12.63
CA ARG A 79 4.98 11.16 11.58
C ARG A 79 4.08 11.22 10.36
N GLU A 80 2.76 11.27 10.56
CA GLU A 80 1.81 11.41 9.46
C GLU A 80 2.01 12.73 8.69
N ALA A 81 2.33 13.82 9.40
CA ALA A 81 2.67 15.09 8.78
C ALA A 81 3.99 15.02 7.98
N SER A 82 4.98 14.26 8.45
CA SER A 82 6.28 14.08 7.77
C SER A 82 6.17 13.53 6.34
N TYR A 83 5.11 12.77 6.03
CA TYR A 83 4.89 12.22 4.68
C TYR A 83 4.60 13.28 3.62
N PHE A 84 4.18 14.47 4.05
CA PHE A 84 3.88 15.61 3.18
C PHE A 84 5.01 16.65 3.17
N ALA A 85 6.08 16.43 3.95
CA ALA A 85 7.27 17.26 3.98
C ALA A 85 8.28 16.86 2.88
N SER A 86 9.15 17.79 2.48
CA SER A 86 10.20 17.51 1.49
C SER A 86 11.26 16.54 2.04
N THR A 87 11.80 15.66 1.17
CA THR A 87 12.76 14.59 1.53
C THR A 87 14.21 15.03 1.64
N GLU A 88 14.57 16.21 1.14
CA GLU A 88 15.94 16.74 1.13
C GLU A 88 15.97 18.17 1.68
N ASP A 89 17.18 18.66 1.96
CA ASP A 89 17.56 20.07 2.17
C ASP A 89 17.14 21.01 1.02
N GLN A 90 16.47 20.47 0.00
CA GLN A 90 15.47 21.15 -0.81
C GLN A 90 14.28 21.60 0.05
N SER A 91 14.55 22.35 1.14
CA SER A 91 13.57 23.28 1.69
C SER A 91 13.10 24.10 0.50
N TYR A 92 11.87 23.89 0.05
CA TYR A 92 11.15 24.65 -0.97
C TYR A 92 11.80 26.03 -1.24
N GLY A 93 12.82 26.14 -2.10
CA GLY A 93 13.64 27.35 -2.32
C GLY A 93 13.84 28.28 -1.10
N GLY A 94 14.24 27.77 0.08
CA GLY A 94 14.50 28.63 1.26
C GLY A 94 13.25 29.19 1.95
N LYS A 95 12.06 28.59 1.76
CA LYS A 95 10.79 29.07 2.36
C LYS A 95 10.65 28.86 3.88
N GLY A 96 11.64 28.24 4.54
CA GLY A 96 11.70 28.11 5.99
C GLY A 96 10.69 27.14 6.60
N TYR A 97 10.29 26.06 5.92
CA TYR A 97 9.51 24.97 6.53
C TYR A 97 10.44 23.85 7.01
N LEU A 98 9.98 23.00 7.93
CA LEU A 98 10.69 21.80 8.36
C LEU A 98 10.78 20.76 7.23
N CYS A 99 11.93 20.10 7.13
CA CYS A 99 12.10 18.96 6.24
C CYS A 99 11.56 17.68 6.91
N ARG A 100 11.44 16.60 6.14
CA ARG A 100 11.00 15.30 6.68
C ARG A 100 11.88 14.82 7.85
N GLY A 101 13.19 15.01 7.77
CA GLY A 101 14.12 14.63 8.85
C GLY A 101 13.86 15.40 10.15
N ASP A 102 13.55 16.70 10.07
CA ASP A 102 13.19 17.49 11.24
C ASP A 102 11.90 16.96 11.92
N PHE A 103 10.87 16.63 11.12
CA PHE A 103 9.65 16.03 11.65
C PHE A 103 9.90 14.66 12.29
N GLU A 104 10.82 13.86 11.74
CA GLU A 104 11.20 12.57 12.30
C GLU A 104 11.88 12.73 13.68
N ILE A 105 12.76 13.71 13.83
CA ILE A 105 13.40 14.05 15.12
C ILE A 105 12.34 14.46 16.16
N ILE A 106 11.41 15.35 15.81
CA ILE A 106 10.34 15.78 16.73
C ILE A 106 9.42 14.59 17.08
N ALA A 107 9.12 13.72 16.12
CA ALA A 107 8.31 12.54 16.37
C ALA A 107 9.00 11.55 17.31
N GLU A 108 10.31 11.36 17.19
CA GLU A 108 11.10 10.55 18.11
C GLU A 108 11.11 11.15 19.52
N ASP A 109 11.24 12.46 19.62
CA ASP A 109 11.18 13.17 20.90
C ASP A 109 9.85 12.93 21.62
N LEU A 110 8.72 13.14 20.92
CA LEU A 110 7.38 12.88 21.45
C LEU A 110 7.11 11.39 21.74
N ALA A 111 7.78 10.48 21.01
CA ALA A 111 7.63 9.04 21.21
C ALA A 111 8.31 8.58 22.50
N ARG A 112 9.41 9.22 22.93
CA ARG A 112 10.06 8.94 24.22
C ARG A 112 9.12 9.19 25.40
N ASP A 113 8.25 10.19 25.28
CA ASP A 113 7.26 10.51 26.29
C ASP A 113 5.97 9.68 26.18
N ASN A 114 5.94 8.68 25.27
CA ASN A 114 4.80 7.83 24.98
C ASN A 114 3.50 8.60 24.68
N GLN A 115 3.61 9.80 24.10
CA GLN A 115 2.47 10.66 23.85
C GLN A 115 1.72 10.21 22.59
N LEU A 116 0.53 9.66 22.79
CA LEU A 116 -0.45 9.41 21.74
C LEU A 116 -1.69 10.27 22.00
N CYS A 117 -2.28 10.81 20.94
CA CYS A 117 -3.59 11.45 21.07
C CYS A 117 -4.70 10.41 21.15
N SER A 118 -5.86 10.81 21.67
CA SER A 118 -7.02 9.93 21.84
C SER A 118 -7.47 9.23 20.54
N TYR A 119 -7.28 9.87 19.38
CA TYR A 119 -7.54 9.23 18.09
C TYR A 119 -6.57 8.08 17.80
N HIS A 120 -5.26 8.31 17.91
CA HIS A 120 -4.25 7.30 17.65
C HIS A 120 -4.18 6.22 18.74
N GLU A 121 -4.57 6.54 19.97
CA GLU A 121 -4.74 5.59 21.05
C GLU A 121 -5.91 4.62 20.78
N LYS A 122 -7.06 5.14 20.33
CA LYS A 122 -8.21 4.32 19.90
C LYS A 122 -7.93 3.53 18.62
N ASN A 123 -7.11 4.07 17.73
CA ASN A 123 -6.74 3.46 16.44
C ASN A 123 -5.35 2.83 16.47
N ARG A 124 -4.94 2.26 17.61
CA ARG A 124 -3.58 1.72 17.83
C ARG A 124 -3.15 0.68 16.78
N VAL A 125 -4.11 -0.01 16.15
CA VAL A 125 -3.89 -0.96 15.05
C VAL A 125 -3.52 -0.26 13.74
N LEU A 126 -4.22 0.81 13.36
CA LEU A 126 -3.91 1.65 12.20
C LEU A 126 -2.60 2.44 12.40
N ALA A 127 -2.39 2.95 13.61
CA ALA A 127 -1.13 3.54 14.05
C ALA A 127 0.08 2.61 13.85
N ARG A 128 -0.03 1.35 14.28
CA ARG A 128 0.99 0.32 14.02
C ARG A 128 1.13 0.04 12.52
N PHE A 129 0.02 -0.05 11.78
CA PHE A 129 0.04 -0.28 10.33
C PHE A 129 0.84 0.79 9.57
N TYR A 130 0.67 2.08 9.90
CA TYR A 130 1.40 3.17 9.25
C TYR A 130 2.88 3.26 9.66
N ASP A 131 3.22 2.97 10.93
CA ASP A 131 4.63 2.79 11.33
C ASP A 131 5.26 1.56 10.66
N HIS A 132 4.48 0.52 10.34
CA HIS A 132 4.94 -0.68 9.63
C HIS A 132 5.10 -0.50 8.12
N MET A 133 4.39 0.44 7.47
CA MET A 133 4.62 0.71 6.04
C MET A 133 5.96 1.44 5.77
N LYS A 134 6.51 2.17 6.76
CA LYS A 134 7.89 2.72 6.72
C LYS A 134 8.97 1.66 6.98
N VAL A 135 8.58 0.50 7.50
CA VAL A 135 9.46 -0.58 7.92
C VAL A 135 8.88 -1.87 7.38
N PHE A 136 8.75 -2.04 6.06
CA PHE A 136 8.79 -3.41 5.57
C PHE A 136 10.23 -3.90 5.79
N GLY A 137 10.41 -5.03 6.48
CA GLY A 137 11.68 -5.43 7.09
C GLY A 137 12.87 -5.22 6.14
N ASN A 138 13.93 -4.56 6.61
CA ASN A 138 15.14 -4.36 5.81
C ASN A 138 15.93 -5.66 5.61
N ASP A 139 15.67 -6.64 6.46
CA ASP A 139 16.40 -7.88 6.46
C ASP A 139 15.91 -8.79 5.33
N LEU A 140 16.88 -9.43 4.69
CA LEU A 140 16.62 -10.49 3.73
C LEU A 140 15.89 -11.64 4.41
N ALA A 141 14.97 -12.26 3.67
CA ALA A 141 14.41 -13.55 4.05
C ALA A 141 15.48 -14.65 3.98
N ALA A 142 15.21 -15.79 4.59
CA ALA A 142 16.04 -16.99 4.57
C ALA A 142 16.42 -17.39 3.14
N SER A 143 17.57 -18.07 3.01
CA SER A 143 18.14 -18.46 1.70
C SER A 143 17.17 -19.26 0.85
N GLU A 144 16.37 -20.15 1.45
CA GLU A 144 15.31 -20.90 0.76
C GLU A 144 14.37 -19.96 -0.02
N TYR A 145 13.92 -18.86 0.60
CA TYR A 145 13.03 -17.91 -0.07
C TYR A 145 13.76 -17.06 -1.12
N GLN A 146 15.03 -16.73 -0.90
CA GLN A 146 15.84 -16.07 -1.94
C GLN A 146 15.94 -16.95 -3.20
N GLU A 147 16.20 -18.23 -3.01
CA GLU A 147 16.34 -19.20 -4.10
C GLU A 147 15.02 -19.39 -4.85
N LEU A 148 13.92 -19.63 -4.13
CA LEU A 148 12.59 -19.75 -4.73
C LEU A 148 12.15 -18.47 -5.45
N GLY A 149 12.41 -17.30 -4.86
CA GLY A 149 12.09 -16.01 -5.45
C GLY A 149 12.93 -15.71 -6.69
N LYS A 150 14.23 -16.04 -6.68
CA LYS A 150 15.12 -15.91 -7.85
C LYS A 150 14.69 -16.87 -8.97
N GLU A 151 14.38 -18.11 -8.62
CA GLU A 151 13.84 -19.10 -9.55
C GLU A 151 12.57 -18.56 -10.24
N ALA A 152 11.58 -18.11 -9.46
CA ALA A 152 10.32 -17.60 -9.97
C ALA A 152 10.52 -16.42 -10.94
N GLN A 153 11.34 -15.44 -10.57
CA GLN A 153 11.62 -14.27 -11.40
C GLN A 153 12.36 -14.65 -12.70
N CYS A 154 13.26 -15.63 -12.63
CA CYS A 154 13.97 -16.17 -13.80
C CYS A 154 13.03 -16.91 -14.76
N VAL A 155 12.26 -17.88 -14.26
CA VAL A 155 11.33 -18.70 -15.07
C VAL A 155 10.26 -17.84 -15.73
N LEU A 156 9.78 -16.81 -15.04
CA LEU A 156 8.78 -15.89 -15.58
C LEU A 156 9.34 -14.89 -16.61
N GLY A 157 10.66 -14.91 -16.86
CA GLY A 157 11.32 -14.06 -17.83
C GLY A 157 11.40 -12.59 -17.41
N ILE A 158 11.42 -12.31 -16.10
CA ILE A 158 11.67 -10.96 -15.61
C ILE A 158 13.15 -10.63 -15.89
N PRO A 159 13.48 -9.52 -16.57
CA PRO A 159 14.87 -9.16 -16.80
C PRO A 159 15.63 -8.99 -15.49
N GLU A 160 16.88 -9.46 -15.43
CA GLU A 160 17.68 -9.50 -14.19
C GLU A 160 17.78 -8.14 -13.48
N LYS A 161 17.88 -7.04 -14.24
CA LYS A 161 17.90 -5.67 -13.70
C LYS A 161 16.62 -5.26 -12.96
N TYR A 162 15.53 -5.99 -13.14
CA TYR A 162 14.25 -5.79 -12.46
C TYR A 162 13.97 -6.88 -11.42
N HIS A 163 14.90 -7.80 -11.19
CA HIS A 163 14.79 -8.74 -10.09
C HIS A 163 14.84 -7.96 -8.79
N VAL A 164 13.93 -8.31 -7.89
CA VAL A 164 13.89 -7.74 -6.55
C VAL A 164 14.32 -8.77 -5.50
N PRO A 165 14.92 -8.32 -4.39
CA PRO A 165 15.22 -9.20 -3.27
C PRO A 165 13.94 -9.70 -2.60
N ILE A 166 14.05 -10.85 -1.94
CA ILE A 166 13.01 -11.34 -1.04
C ILE A 166 13.35 -10.84 0.37
N LYS A 167 12.39 -10.23 1.06
CA LYS A 167 12.60 -9.64 2.39
C LYS A 167 11.62 -10.24 3.39
N LYS A 168 11.99 -10.29 4.66
CA LYS A 168 11.07 -10.80 5.68
C LYS A 168 10.04 -9.74 6.06
N PHE A 169 8.83 -10.15 6.40
CA PHE A 169 7.91 -9.27 7.09
C PHE A 169 8.50 -8.82 8.43
N PRO A 170 8.19 -7.60 8.88
CA PRO A 170 8.47 -7.15 10.23
C PRO A 170 7.85 -8.12 11.24
N SER A 171 8.53 -8.33 12.37
CA SER A 171 8.07 -9.21 13.45
C SER A 171 6.63 -8.90 13.90
N SER A 172 6.24 -7.62 13.89
CA SER A 172 4.88 -7.15 14.18
C SER A 172 3.80 -7.57 13.17
N LEU A 173 4.17 -7.86 11.93
CA LEU A 173 3.28 -8.30 10.85
C LEU A 173 3.29 -9.82 10.68
N THR A 174 4.02 -10.57 11.50
CA THR A 174 4.00 -12.04 11.44
C THR A 174 2.61 -12.63 11.75
N SER A 175 1.78 -11.91 12.50
CA SER A 175 0.39 -12.27 12.78
C SER A 175 -0.59 -11.93 11.64
N PHE A 176 -0.16 -11.19 10.61
CA PHE A 176 -1.03 -10.86 9.47
C PHE A 176 -1.36 -12.12 8.65
N PRO A 177 -2.59 -12.20 8.09
CA PRO A 177 -3.03 -13.38 7.35
C PRO A 177 -2.34 -13.56 5.99
N ILE A 178 -1.52 -12.60 5.58
CA ILE A 178 -0.85 -12.53 4.28
C ILE A 178 0.43 -13.38 4.34
N ALA A 179 0.62 -14.27 3.36
CA ALA A 179 1.80 -15.13 3.28
C ALA A 179 2.98 -14.43 2.59
N ALA A 180 2.71 -13.63 1.57
CA ALA A 180 3.70 -12.80 0.89
C ALA A 180 3.03 -11.56 0.26
N LEU A 181 3.83 -10.56 -0.11
CA LEU A 181 3.38 -9.34 -0.76
C LEU A 181 4.47 -8.76 -1.66
N ALA A 182 4.18 -8.61 -2.95
CA ALA A 182 5.01 -7.90 -3.91
C ALA A 182 4.85 -6.36 -3.79
N THR A 183 5.97 -5.65 -3.67
CA THR A 183 6.05 -4.18 -3.80
C THR A 183 6.98 -3.80 -4.95
N PRO A 184 7.11 -2.52 -5.35
CA PRO A 184 8.08 -2.12 -6.38
C PRO A 184 9.54 -2.50 -6.07
N GLU A 185 9.93 -2.58 -4.79
CA GLU A 185 11.32 -2.74 -4.35
C GLU A 185 11.68 -4.15 -3.88
N ALA A 186 10.71 -4.96 -3.45
CA ALA A 186 10.94 -6.29 -2.89
C ALA A 186 9.69 -7.18 -2.99
N ILE A 187 9.87 -8.47 -2.77
CA ILE A 187 8.78 -9.37 -2.38
C ILE A 187 8.97 -9.65 -0.90
N PHE A 188 7.98 -9.34 -0.08
CA PHE A 188 8.03 -9.59 1.34
C PHE A 188 7.35 -10.91 1.68
N VAL A 189 7.93 -11.67 2.61
CA VAL A 189 7.42 -12.99 3.01
C VAL A 189 7.18 -13.09 4.51
N ASN A 190 6.09 -13.74 4.88
CA ASN A 190 5.82 -14.15 6.25
C ASN A 190 6.41 -15.54 6.51
N GLU A 191 7.68 -15.60 6.91
CA GLU A 191 8.40 -16.86 7.11
C GLU A 191 7.74 -17.76 8.16
N VAL A 192 7.21 -17.17 9.24
CA VAL A 192 6.51 -17.92 10.30
C VAL A 192 5.35 -18.73 9.70
N ARG A 193 4.62 -18.12 8.76
CA ARG A 193 3.49 -18.76 8.09
C ARG A 193 3.93 -19.70 6.99
N LEU A 194 4.84 -19.28 6.12
CA LEU A 194 5.29 -20.11 4.98
C LEU A 194 6.09 -21.33 5.43
N ASN A 195 6.82 -21.27 6.55
CA ASN A 195 7.56 -22.42 7.09
C ASN A 195 6.65 -23.56 7.56
N GLN A 196 5.36 -23.29 7.78
CA GLN A 196 4.36 -24.30 8.12
C GLN A 196 3.76 -24.98 6.89
N GLU A 197 4.08 -24.50 5.69
CA GLU A 197 3.54 -25.00 4.44
C GLU A 197 4.49 -25.98 3.77
N ALA A 198 3.92 -26.89 2.97
CA ALA A 198 4.70 -27.78 2.13
C ALA A 198 5.50 -26.99 1.07
N TYR A 199 6.65 -27.55 0.66
CA TYR A 199 7.60 -26.89 -0.25
C TYR A 199 6.92 -26.33 -1.51
N GLY A 200 6.09 -27.14 -2.15
CA GLY A 200 5.34 -26.79 -3.36
C GLY A 200 4.40 -25.61 -3.17
N ALA A 201 3.74 -25.53 -2.01
CA ALA A 201 2.89 -24.38 -1.68
C ALA A 201 3.71 -23.10 -1.48
N LYS A 202 4.88 -23.17 -0.82
CA LYS A 202 5.81 -22.02 -0.70
C LYS A 202 6.27 -21.55 -2.08
N ARG A 203 6.66 -22.49 -2.96
CA ARG A 203 7.09 -22.22 -4.33
C ARG A 203 5.97 -21.58 -5.15
N CYS A 204 4.74 -22.07 -5.06
CA CYS A 204 3.58 -21.46 -5.72
C CYS A 204 3.35 -19.99 -5.28
N VAL A 205 3.52 -19.68 -4.00
CA VAL A 205 3.42 -18.30 -3.49
C VAL A 205 4.51 -17.41 -4.11
N MET A 206 5.75 -17.87 -4.21
CA MET A 206 6.81 -17.06 -4.85
C MET A 206 6.53 -16.78 -6.32
N PHE A 207 6.02 -17.78 -7.06
CA PHE A 207 5.61 -17.59 -8.46
C PHE A 207 4.42 -16.63 -8.58
N HIS A 208 3.45 -16.70 -7.68
CA HIS A 208 2.33 -15.76 -7.61
C HIS A 208 2.82 -14.31 -7.45
N GLU A 209 3.66 -14.04 -6.44
CA GLU A 209 4.18 -12.69 -6.20
C GLU A 209 5.08 -12.19 -7.34
N ALA A 210 5.86 -13.09 -7.96
CA ALA A 210 6.67 -12.75 -9.11
C ALA A 210 5.83 -12.38 -10.35
N ILE A 211 4.60 -12.91 -10.51
CA ILE A 211 3.68 -12.45 -11.56
C ILE A 211 3.28 -10.98 -11.33
N HIS A 212 3.02 -10.56 -10.09
CA HIS A 212 2.72 -9.15 -9.80
C HIS A 212 3.88 -8.24 -10.19
N LYS A 213 5.12 -8.71 -9.98
CA LYS A 213 6.33 -8.00 -10.42
C LYS A 213 6.45 -7.96 -11.93
N LYS A 214 6.23 -9.08 -12.62
CA LYS A 214 6.29 -9.19 -14.09
C LYS A 214 5.40 -8.16 -14.79
N TYR A 215 4.19 -7.94 -14.28
CA TYR A 215 3.23 -7.01 -14.88
C TYR A 215 3.19 -5.63 -14.23
N ASN A 216 4.07 -5.36 -13.25
CA ASN A 216 4.07 -4.12 -12.47
C ASN A 216 2.67 -3.76 -11.93
N ASP A 217 2.02 -4.73 -11.29
CA ASP A 217 0.61 -4.61 -10.91
C ASP A 217 0.33 -3.48 -9.92
N VAL A 218 1.29 -3.16 -9.05
CA VAL A 218 1.21 -2.01 -8.14
C VAL A 218 1.11 -0.71 -8.93
N GLY A 219 2.03 -0.51 -9.89
CA GLY A 219 2.05 0.68 -10.73
C GLY A 219 0.84 0.77 -11.65
N PHE A 220 0.44 -0.35 -12.26
CA PHE A 220 -0.70 -0.38 -13.17
C PHE A 220 -2.04 -0.20 -12.45
N ASN A 221 -2.19 -0.73 -11.23
CA ASN A 221 -3.38 -0.50 -10.41
C ASN A 221 -3.53 0.99 -10.06
N LEU A 222 -2.42 1.67 -9.72
CA LEU A 222 -2.42 3.12 -9.52
C LEU A 222 -2.84 3.86 -10.80
N PHE A 223 -2.27 3.49 -11.96
CA PHE A 223 -2.63 4.06 -13.24
C PHE A 223 -4.13 3.89 -13.56
N ILE A 224 -4.67 2.69 -13.40
CA ILE A 224 -6.10 2.40 -13.63
C ILE A 224 -6.99 3.24 -12.71
N LYS A 225 -6.64 3.38 -11.43
CA LYS A 225 -7.39 4.23 -10.49
C LYS A 225 -7.42 5.68 -10.96
N LEU A 226 -6.28 6.23 -11.39
CA LEU A 226 -6.19 7.60 -11.89
C LEU A 226 -6.99 7.80 -13.18
N VAL A 227 -6.81 6.92 -14.17
CA VAL A 227 -7.56 6.97 -15.44
C VAL A 227 -9.06 6.87 -15.19
N THR A 228 -9.48 5.98 -14.29
CA THR A 228 -10.89 5.82 -13.92
C THR A 228 -11.43 7.07 -13.26
N LEU A 229 -10.70 7.63 -12.29
CA LEU A 229 -11.10 8.84 -11.58
C LEU A 229 -11.33 10.02 -12.55
N PHE A 230 -10.38 10.27 -13.44
CA PHE A 230 -10.51 11.39 -14.39
C PHE A 230 -11.49 11.10 -15.53
N GLY A 231 -11.49 9.88 -16.08
CA GLY A 231 -12.36 9.48 -17.18
C GLY A 231 -13.83 9.44 -16.81
N SER A 232 -14.17 8.85 -15.66
CA SER A 232 -15.54 8.81 -15.15
C SER A 232 -16.07 10.21 -14.79
N GLY A 233 -15.23 11.07 -14.21
CA GLY A 233 -15.59 12.46 -13.96
C GLY A 233 -15.89 13.22 -15.25
N PHE A 234 -15.07 13.06 -16.29
CA PHE A 234 -15.32 13.69 -17.59
C PHE A 234 -16.61 13.20 -18.25
N LEU A 235 -16.85 11.88 -18.24
CA LEU A 235 -18.07 11.29 -18.81
C LEU A 235 -19.32 11.71 -18.04
N ALA A 236 -19.27 11.69 -16.71
CA ALA A 236 -20.36 12.16 -15.85
C ALA A 236 -20.73 13.62 -16.17
N ARG A 237 -19.71 14.49 -16.35
CA ARG A 237 -19.94 15.88 -16.76
C ARG A 237 -20.66 15.98 -18.10
N LYS A 238 -20.21 15.24 -19.11
CA LYS A 238 -20.79 15.25 -20.45
C LYS A 238 -22.25 14.78 -20.41
N LEU A 239 -22.55 13.71 -19.69
CA LEU A 239 -23.90 13.18 -19.52
C LEU A 239 -24.81 14.18 -18.77
N LEU A 240 -24.33 14.77 -17.68
CA LEU A 240 -25.10 15.77 -16.92
C LEU A 240 -25.46 16.99 -17.77
N LEU A 241 -24.50 17.52 -18.54
CA LEU A 241 -24.73 18.65 -19.43
C LEU A 241 -25.64 18.30 -20.62
N TYR A 242 -25.62 17.05 -21.09
CA TYR A 242 -26.49 16.57 -22.16
C TYR A 242 -27.96 16.48 -21.71
N PHE A 243 -28.22 15.88 -20.54
CA PHE A 243 -29.58 15.68 -20.06
C PHE A 243 -30.19 16.90 -19.37
N LYS A 244 -29.37 17.74 -18.73
CA LYS A 244 -29.82 18.93 -18.01
C LYS A 244 -28.86 20.11 -18.22
N PRO A 245 -28.91 20.77 -19.38
CA PRO A 245 -28.02 21.89 -19.69
C PRO A 245 -28.17 23.08 -18.73
N ALA A 246 -29.31 23.19 -18.05
CA ALA A 246 -29.58 24.23 -17.04
C ALA A 246 -29.13 23.87 -15.61
N ILE A 247 -28.51 22.70 -15.39
CA ILE A 247 -27.96 22.38 -14.06
C ILE A 247 -26.86 23.40 -13.71
N SER A 248 -27.03 24.03 -12.55
CA SER A 248 -26.01 24.89 -11.96
C SER A 248 -24.69 24.12 -11.84
N ARG A 249 -23.59 24.75 -12.27
CA ARG A 249 -22.24 24.19 -12.17
C ARG A 249 -21.94 23.67 -10.76
N TRP A 250 -22.49 24.33 -9.74
CA TRP A 250 -22.34 23.97 -8.33
C TRP A 250 -22.93 22.61 -7.94
N ILE A 251 -24.02 22.17 -8.58
CA ILE A 251 -24.64 20.86 -8.33
C ILE A 251 -23.92 19.76 -9.13
N SER A 252 -23.36 20.11 -10.30
CA SER A 252 -22.68 19.14 -11.16
C SER A 252 -21.37 18.60 -10.55
N TYR A 253 -20.61 19.43 -9.83
CA TYR A 253 -19.30 19.01 -9.29
C TYR A 253 -19.38 17.92 -8.22
N PRO A 254 -20.22 18.03 -7.17
CA PRO A 254 -20.34 16.96 -6.16
C PRO A 254 -20.85 15.65 -6.76
N ALA A 255 -21.83 15.72 -7.67
CA ALA A 255 -22.35 14.54 -8.36
C ALA A 255 -21.27 13.87 -9.22
N MET A 256 -20.47 14.64 -9.96
CA MET A 256 -19.33 14.12 -10.71
C MET A 256 -18.28 13.46 -9.80
N SER A 257 -17.92 14.10 -8.69
CA SER A 257 -16.95 13.55 -7.73
C SER A 257 -17.45 12.25 -7.11
N ALA A 258 -18.74 12.18 -6.74
CA ALA A 258 -19.34 10.97 -6.19
C ALA A 258 -19.35 9.83 -7.22
N ILE A 259 -19.78 10.09 -8.46
CA ILE A 259 -19.75 9.09 -9.54
C ILE A 259 -18.32 8.62 -9.80
N ALA A 260 -17.36 9.55 -9.81
CA ALA A 260 -15.96 9.21 -10.05
C ALA A 260 -15.38 8.33 -8.94
N LEU A 261 -15.69 8.63 -7.68
CA LEU A 261 -15.25 7.84 -6.54
C LEU A 261 -15.87 6.43 -6.55
N ILE A 262 -17.19 6.32 -6.79
CA ILE A 262 -17.88 5.04 -6.88
C ILE A 262 -17.29 4.19 -8.01
N THR A 263 -17.10 4.80 -9.19
CA THR A 263 -16.54 4.11 -10.36
C THR A 263 -15.10 3.66 -10.08
N MET A 264 -14.29 4.49 -9.42
CA MET A 264 -12.94 4.13 -8.99
C MET A 264 -12.95 2.94 -8.03
N CYS A 265 -13.84 2.91 -7.03
CA CYS A 265 -13.94 1.80 -6.09
C CYS A 265 -14.36 0.48 -6.76
N ILE A 266 -15.37 0.53 -7.65
CA ILE A 266 -15.81 -0.65 -8.40
C ILE A 266 -14.68 -1.15 -9.31
N THR A 267 -14.05 -0.24 -10.06
CA THR A 267 -12.97 -0.59 -10.98
C THR A 267 -11.76 -1.15 -10.24
N ALA A 268 -11.37 -0.55 -9.12
CA ALA A 268 -10.30 -1.07 -8.28
C ALA A 268 -10.59 -2.49 -7.79
N ARG A 269 -11.83 -2.77 -7.35
CA ARG A 269 -12.23 -4.11 -6.91
C ARG A 269 -12.19 -5.13 -8.05
N CYS A 270 -12.77 -4.81 -9.20
CA CYS A 270 -12.77 -5.68 -10.38
C CYS A 270 -11.34 -5.92 -10.89
N TYR A 271 -10.51 -4.88 -10.90
CA TYR A 271 -9.14 -4.97 -11.37
C TYR A 271 -8.26 -5.76 -10.42
N SER A 272 -8.40 -5.58 -9.10
CA SER A 272 -7.75 -6.44 -8.11
C SER A 272 -8.15 -7.91 -8.30
N TYR A 273 -9.44 -8.22 -8.49
CA TYR A 273 -9.87 -9.59 -8.76
C TYR A 273 -9.19 -10.18 -10.00
N PHE A 274 -9.10 -9.41 -11.08
CA PHE A 274 -8.43 -9.83 -12.31
C PHE A 274 -6.93 -10.09 -12.10
N ILE A 275 -6.23 -9.16 -11.43
CA ILE A 275 -4.79 -9.27 -11.15
C ILE A 275 -4.48 -10.55 -10.36
N GLU A 276 -5.19 -10.76 -9.24
CA GLU A 276 -4.99 -11.92 -8.36
C GLU A 276 -5.28 -13.22 -9.11
N ARG A 277 -6.35 -13.25 -9.90
CA ARG A 277 -6.70 -14.45 -10.68
C ARG A 277 -5.66 -14.77 -11.76
N ARG A 278 -5.11 -13.74 -12.42
CA ARG A 278 -4.02 -13.91 -13.39
C ARG A 278 -2.75 -14.40 -12.71
N ALA A 279 -2.41 -13.83 -11.55
CA ALA A 279 -1.24 -14.24 -10.76
C ALA A 279 -1.33 -15.69 -10.31
N GLU A 280 -2.50 -16.14 -9.88
CA GLU A 280 -2.73 -17.55 -9.56
C GLU A 280 -2.58 -18.45 -10.78
N ILE A 281 -3.32 -18.19 -11.88
CA ILE A 281 -3.30 -19.09 -13.05
C ILE A 281 -1.87 -19.16 -13.62
N GLN A 282 -1.28 -18.01 -13.95
CA GLN A 282 0.05 -18.00 -14.57
C GLN A 282 1.13 -18.45 -13.60
N GLY A 283 1.04 -18.10 -12.32
CA GLY A 283 2.00 -18.51 -11.30
C GLY A 283 2.02 -20.03 -11.13
N HIS A 284 0.85 -20.67 -10.98
CA HIS A 284 0.77 -22.12 -10.82
C HIS A 284 1.25 -22.87 -12.06
N TYR A 285 0.85 -22.46 -13.26
CA TYR A 285 1.37 -23.07 -14.49
C TYR A 285 2.89 -22.88 -14.65
N ALA A 286 3.40 -21.69 -14.33
CA ALA A 286 4.83 -21.39 -14.44
C ALA A 286 5.69 -22.19 -13.45
N THR A 287 5.11 -22.73 -12.37
CA THR A 287 5.86 -23.65 -11.50
C THR A 287 6.35 -24.88 -12.26
N GLY A 288 5.68 -25.30 -13.34
CA GLY A 288 6.07 -26.46 -14.13
C GLY A 288 6.14 -27.76 -13.31
N CYS A 289 5.36 -27.89 -12.24
CA CYS A 289 5.36 -29.06 -11.37
C CYS A 289 3.96 -29.37 -10.87
N SER A 290 3.40 -30.53 -11.26
CA SER A 290 2.08 -30.97 -10.81
C SER A 290 2.01 -31.09 -9.28
N GLN A 291 3.03 -31.69 -8.65
CA GLN A 291 3.09 -31.90 -7.21
C GLN A 291 3.12 -30.57 -6.43
N CYS A 292 3.80 -29.53 -6.94
CA CYS A 292 3.75 -28.21 -6.32
C CYS A 292 2.32 -27.64 -6.26
N VAL A 293 1.59 -27.78 -7.37
CA VAL A 293 0.22 -27.26 -7.47
C VAL A 293 -0.74 -28.09 -6.60
N GLN A 294 -0.56 -29.42 -6.51
CA GLN A 294 -1.35 -30.26 -5.59
C GLN A 294 -1.16 -29.86 -4.13
N GLU A 295 0.09 -29.59 -3.71
CA GLU A 295 0.38 -29.09 -2.35
C GLU A 295 -0.28 -27.73 -2.09
N SER A 296 -0.31 -26.84 -3.09
CA SER A 296 -1.04 -25.57 -3.03
C SER A 296 -2.55 -25.76 -2.93
N ALA A 297 -3.12 -26.73 -3.67
CA ALA A 297 -4.54 -27.09 -3.60
C ALA A 297 -4.90 -27.62 -2.21
N ALA A 298 -4.09 -28.54 -1.66
CA ALA A 298 -4.27 -29.06 -0.30
C ALA A 298 -4.21 -27.96 0.76
N ARG A 299 -3.29 -26.99 0.60
CA ARG A 299 -3.24 -25.79 1.44
C ARG A 299 -4.55 -25.00 1.36
N ARG A 300 -5.10 -24.83 0.16
CA ARG A 300 -6.36 -24.10 -0.06
C ARG A 300 -7.55 -24.79 0.63
N CYS A 301 -7.62 -26.13 0.62
CA CYS A 301 -8.61 -26.89 1.40
C CYS A 301 -8.48 -26.62 2.90
N ARG A 302 -7.27 -26.74 3.47
CA ARG A 302 -7.03 -26.47 4.90
C ARG A 302 -7.47 -25.05 5.30
N LEU A 303 -7.16 -24.05 4.49
CA LEU A 303 -7.55 -22.66 4.79
C LEU A 303 -9.08 -22.46 4.76
N ALA A 304 -9.79 -23.15 3.86
CA ALA A 304 -11.24 -23.09 3.78
C ALA A 304 -11.95 -23.78 4.97
N GLU A 305 -11.31 -24.81 5.57
CA GLU A 305 -11.78 -25.45 6.79
C GLU A 305 -11.66 -24.52 8.02
N ILE A 306 -10.57 -23.74 8.08
CA ILE A 306 -10.30 -22.80 9.18
C ILE A 306 -11.21 -21.57 9.11
N ASP A 307 -11.43 -21.02 7.91
CA ASP A 307 -12.28 -19.85 7.70
C ASP A 307 -13.29 -20.08 6.57
N LYS A 308 -14.54 -20.34 6.93
CA LYS A 308 -15.64 -20.54 5.98
C LYS A 308 -15.91 -19.31 5.08
N ASN A 309 -15.48 -18.12 5.50
CA ASN A 309 -15.60 -16.89 4.70
C ASN A 309 -14.39 -16.67 3.77
N PHE A 310 -13.33 -17.46 3.91
CA PHE A 310 -12.15 -17.40 3.05
C PHE A 310 -12.53 -17.46 1.58
N LEU A 311 -13.48 -18.33 1.23
CA LEU A 311 -13.99 -18.50 -0.14
C LEU A 311 -14.84 -17.32 -0.64
N LYS A 312 -15.58 -16.63 0.25
CA LYS A 312 -16.41 -15.47 -0.11
C LYS A 312 -15.60 -14.19 -0.29
N ASN A 313 -14.50 -14.08 0.44
CA ASN A 313 -13.62 -12.91 0.40
C ASN A 313 -12.41 -13.11 -0.53
N ASN A 314 -12.42 -14.16 -1.35
CA ASN A 314 -11.22 -14.76 -1.92
C ASN A 314 -10.57 -13.95 -3.05
N GLY A 315 -10.69 -12.62 -3.10
CA GLY A 315 -9.77 -11.70 -3.80
C GLY A 315 -9.50 -11.87 -5.29
N GLY A 316 -10.00 -12.91 -5.96
CA GLY A 316 -9.49 -13.40 -7.26
C GLY A 316 -8.73 -14.73 -7.20
N TYR A 317 -8.41 -15.23 -6.01
CA TYR A 317 -7.75 -16.51 -5.78
C TYR A 317 -8.55 -17.72 -6.32
N LEU A 318 -7.82 -18.72 -6.83
CA LEU A 318 -8.42 -19.96 -7.32
C LEU A 318 -8.90 -20.84 -6.16
N LEU A 319 -9.97 -21.59 -6.43
CA LEU A 319 -10.46 -22.64 -5.54
C LEU A 319 -9.56 -23.87 -5.63
N ALA A 320 -9.62 -24.73 -4.61
CA ALA A 320 -8.83 -25.95 -4.56
C ALA A 320 -9.08 -26.86 -5.78
N ASP A 321 -10.35 -27.00 -6.20
CA ASP A 321 -10.71 -27.82 -7.36
C ASP A 321 -10.06 -27.31 -8.66
N THR A 322 -10.04 -25.99 -8.87
CA THR A 322 -9.37 -25.39 -10.04
C THR A 322 -7.86 -25.57 -9.99
N LEU A 323 -7.25 -25.54 -8.79
CA LEU A 323 -5.83 -25.86 -8.64
C LEU A 323 -5.57 -27.34 -8.93
N ALA A 324 -6.47 -28.24 -8.54
CA ALA A 324 -6.38 -29.66 -8.87
C ALA A 324 -6.45 -29.91 -10.38
N GLU A 325 -7.29 -29.18 -11.11
CA GLU A 325 -7.33 -29.23 -12.59
C GLU A 325 -5.98 -28.83 -13.22
N ILE A 326 -5.36 -27.73 -12.75
CA ILE A 326 -4.03 -27.31 -13.22
C ILE A 326 -2.98 -28.37 -12.89
N ALA A 327 -3.06 -28.98 -11.71
CA ALA A 327 -2.15 -30.04 -11.31
C ALA A 327 -2.25 -31.28 -12.20
N GLU A 328 -3.47 -31.72 -12.53
CA GLU A 328 -3.69 -32.87 -13.43
C GLU A 328 -3.22 -32.57 -14.86
N ASP A 329 -3.41 -31.34 -15.35
CA ASP A 329 -2.87 -30.91 -16.65
C ASP A 329 -1.33 -30.99 -16.68
N LEU A 330 -0.66 -30.43 -15.66
CA LEU A 330 0.81 -30.54 -15.53
C LEU A 330 1.28 -31.99 -15.38
N LYS A 331 0.50 -32.84 -14.69
CA LYS A 331 0.81 -34.25 -14.50
C LYS A 331 0.70 -35.02 -15.81
N ALA A 332 -0.33 -34.77 -16.61
CA ALA A 332 -0.48 -35.35 -17.94
C ALA A 332 0.69 -34.99 -18.87
N GLN A 333 1.32 -33.83 -18.66
CA GLN A 333 2.52 -33.39 -19.36
C GLN A 333 3.84 -33.94 -18.78
N GLY A 334 3.79 -34.77 -17.73
CA GLY A 334 4.96 -35.31 -17.04
C GLY A 334 5.81 -34.24 -16.35
N LYS A 335 5.21 -33.11 -15.94
CA LYS A 335 5.94 -31.97 -15.39
C LYS A 335 6.16 -32.11 -13.89
N LEU A 336 7.42 -32.23 -13.49
CA LEU A 336 7.89 -32.20 -12.10
C LEU A 336 9.10 -31.26 -11.98
N CYS A 337 9.22 -30.56 -10.85
CA CYS A 337 10.43 -29.81 -10.54
C CYS A 337 11.53 -30.75 -10.00
N SER A 338 12.76 -30.25 -9.94
CA SER A 338 13.92 -31.02 -9.43
C SER A 338 13.70 -31.56 -8.02
N TYR A 339 13.11 -30.77 -7.12
CA TYR A 339 12.80 -31.18 -5.75
C TYR A 339 11.89 -32.41 -5.71
N HIS A 340 10.75 -32.35 -6.41
CA HIS A 340 9.78 -33.45 -6.42
C HIS A 340 10.26 -34.66 -7.25
N THR A 341 11.12 -34.45 -8.24
CA THR A 341 11.77 -35.54 -8.97
C THR A 341 12.68 -36.35 -8.05
N THR A 342 13.54 -35.67 -7.28
CA THR A 342 14.44 -36.32 -6.30
C THR A 342 13.65 -36.98 -5.17
N LEU A 343 12.59 -36.34 -4.69
CA LEU A 343 11.74 -36.91 -3.64
C LEU A 343 11.09 -38.22 -4.09
N ASN A 344 10.54 -38.27 -5.31
CA ASN A 344 9.93 -39.49 -5.84
C ASN A 344 10.97 -40.60 -6.03
N ALA A 345 12.14 -40.29 -6.56
CA ALA A 345 13.23 -41.26 -6.72
C ALA A 345 13.68 -41.86 -5.36
N ASN A 346 13.71 -41.04 -4.31
CA ASN A 346 14.07 -41.51 -2.97
C ASN A 346 12.99 -42.41 -2.36
N ILE A 347 11.71 -42.17 -2.65
CA ILE A 347 10.60 -43.01 -2.19
C ILE A 347 10.65 -44.38 -2.90
N GLU A 348 10.90 -44.39 -4.21
CA GLU A 348 11.01 -45.62 -5.00
C GLU A 348 12.22 -46.48 -4.62
N ALA A 349 13.29 -45.86 -4.12
CA ALA A 349 14.50 -46.56 -3.68
C ALA A 349 14.37 -47.25 -2.32
N GLN A 350 13.28 -47.03 -1.56
CA GLN A 350 13.08 -47.71 -0.28
C GLN A 350 12.68 -49.18 -0.52
N PRO A 351 13.39 -50.15 0.06
CA PRO A 351 13.05 -51.57 -0.12
C PRO A 351 11.63 -51.81 0.44
N THR A 352 10.76 -52.37 -0.39
CA THR A 352 9.45 -52.88 0.04
C THR A 352 9.69 -53.96 1.11
N ILE A 353 9.35 -53.64 2.35
CA ILE A 353 9.41 -54.54 3.52
C ILE A 353 8.33 -55.61 3.41
#